data_AF-A0A443QDK6-F1
#
_entry.id   AF-A0A443QDK6-F1
#
_cell.length_a   1.000
_cell.length_b   1.000
_cell.length_c   1.000
_cell.angle_alpha   90.00
_cell.angle_beta   90.00
_cell.angle_gamma   90.00
#
_symmetry.space_group_name_H-M   'P 1'
#
loop_
_entity.id
_entity.type
_entity.pdbx_description
1 polymer ?
#
loop_
_entity_poly.entity_id
_entity_poly.type
_entity_poly.pdbx_seq_one_letter_code
_entity_poly.pdbx_strand_id
1 'polypeptide(L)' 'MAALQPCDSRERSGSKVFVHSHLSQCSHVFLRGDTSHPSLEKPCSGPYKLALTG' A
#
# COMPACT_ATOMS: atom_id res chain seq x y z
N MET A 1 25.17 -2.00 16.23
CA MET A 1 24.18 -1.48 15.26
C MET A 1 23.75 -2.65 14.39
N ALA A 2 22.47 -3.02 14.37
CA ALA A 2 22.00 -4.17 13.59
C ALA A 2 21.77 -3.75 12.13
N ALA A 3 22.38 -4.47 11.19
CA ALA A 3 22.18 -4.23 9.76
C ALA A 3 20.80 -4.75 9.37
N LEU A 4 19.92 -3.86 8.91
CA LEU A 4 18.65 -4.25 8.29
C LEU A 4 18.97 -4.85 6.92
N GLN A 5 18.87 -6.17 6.80
CA GLN A 5 19.05 -6.85 5.52
C GLN A 5 17.70 -6.95 4.77
N PRO A 6 17.69 -6.79 3.44
CA PRO A 6 16.50 -7.07 2.64
C PRO A 6 16.17 -8.56 2.74
N CYS A 7 14.96 -8.91 3.17
CA CYS A 7 14.48 -10.29 3.01
C CYS A 7 14.11 -10.54 1.55
N ASP A 8 14.44 -11.74 1.06
CA ASP A 8 13.99 -12.23 -0.23
C ASP A 8 12.46 -12.14 -0.34
N SER A 9 11.99 -11.28 -1.24
CA SER A 9 10.56 -11.04 -1.50
C SER A 9 9.85 -12.25 -2.12
N ARG A 10 10.60 -13.28 -2.51
CA ARG A 10 10.15 -14.45 -3.27
C ARG A 10 9.39 -15.50 -2.46
N GLU A 11 9.47 -15.49 -1.12
CA GLU A 11 8.74 -16.44 -0.25
C GLU A 11 7.38 -15.91 0.25
N ARG A 12 6.62 -15.21 -0.59
CA ARG A 12 5.18 -14.99 -0.36
C ARG A 12 4.37 -16.01 -1.15
N SER A 13 4.71 -17.29 -1.00
CA SER A 13 3.98 -18.41 -1.65
C SER A 13 2.55 -18.60 -1.12
N GLY A 14 2.16 -17.87 -0.07
CA GLY A 14 0.77 -17.66 0.33
C GLY A 14 0.43 -16.18 0.20
N SER A 15 -0.38 -15.83 -0.79
CA SER A 15 -0.81 -14.49 -1.20
C SER A 15 -1.64 -13.76 -0.14
N LYS A 16 -1.10 -13.56 1.06
CA LYS A 16 -1.66 -12.66 2.06
C LYS A 16 -1.27 -11.25 1.66
N VAL A 17 -2.10 -10.60 0.84
CA VAL A 17 -2.04 -9.15 0.61
C VAL A 17 -1.94 -8.48 1.98
N PHE A 18 -0.92 -7.63 2.16
CA PHE A 18 -0.80 -6.87 3.40
C PHE A 18 -1.97 -5.88 3.47
N VAL A 19 -2.91 -6.15 4.38
CA VAL A 19 -4.03 -5.26 4.68
C VAL A 19 -3.79 -4.68 6.07
N HIS A 20 -3.72 -3.36 6.16
CA HIS A 20 -3.57 -2.67 7.43
C HIS A 20 -4.84 -2.83 8.28
N SER A 21 -4.72 -3.09 9.58
CA SER A 21 -5.86 -3.40 10.45
C SER A 21 -6.92 -2.30 10.50
N HIS A 22 -6.50 -1.03 10.49
CA HIS A 22 -7.40 0.12 10.56
C HIS A 22 -8.05 0.46 9.21
N LEU A 23 -7.69 -0.24 8.12
CA LEU A 23 -8.19 0.05 6.78
C LEU A 23 -9.72 -0.16 6.71
N SER A 24 -10.26 -1.08 7.50
CA SER A 24 -11.72 -1.29 7.65
C SER A 24 -12.47 -0.13 8.32
N GLN A 25 -11.78 0.72 9.09
CA GLN A 25 -12.36 1.87 9.78
C GLN A 25 -12.21 3.16 8.96
N CYS A 26 -11.38 3.14 7.90
CA CYS A 26 -11.15 4.29 7.05
C CYS A 26 -12.35 4.56 6.13
N SER A 27 -12.81 5.81 6.05
CA SER A 27 -13.84 6.20 5.08
C SER A 27 -13.27 6.39 3.67
N HIS A 28 -11.98 6.75 3.59
CA HIS A 28 -11.29 7.07 2.36
C HIS A 28 -9.86 6.55 2.38
N VAL A 29 -9.35 6.16 1.22
CA VAL A 29 -7.95 5.79 1.02
C VAL A 29 -7.33 6.57 -0.14
N PHE A 30 -6.01 6.76 -0.07
CA PHE A 30 -5.21 7.30 -1.15
C PHE A 30 -4.32 6.18 -1.69
N LEU A 31 -4.27 6.04 -3.01
CA LEU A 31 -3.45 5.02 -3.66
C LEU A 31 -2.16 5.66 -4.16
N ARG A 32 -1.02 5.09 -3.77
CA ARG A 32 0.27 5.52 -4.30
C ARG A 32 0.49 4.91 -5.68
N GLY A 33 0.78 5.74 -6.68
CA GLY A 33 1.28 5.29 -7.98
C GLY A 33 2.76 4.94 -7.86
N ASP A 34 3.14 3.75 -8.30
CA ASP A 34 4.55 3.33 -8.37
C ASP A 34 5.24 3.79 -9.66
N THR A 35 4.50 4.44 -10.56
CA THR A 35 5.01 4.99 -11.80
C THR A 35 5.96 6.16 -11.54
N SER A 36 6.93 6.38 -12.42
CA SER A 36 7.75 7.59 -12.38
C SER A 36 6.87 8.82 -12.58
N HIS A 37 6.59 9.54 -11.49
CA HIS A 37 5.95 10.85 -11.52
C HIS A 37 7.03 11.94 -11.57
N PRO A 38 6.80 13.06 -12.27
CA PRO A 38 7.70 14.19 -12.19
C PRO A 38 7.71 14.76 -10.78
N SER A 39 8.83 15.36 -10.39
CA SER A 39 9.20 15.63 -8.99
C SER A 39 8.22 16.50 -8.18
N LEU A 40 7.29 17.19 -8.85
CA LEU A 40 6.31 18.08 -8.22
C LEU A 40 4.87 17.56 -8.32
N GLU A 41 4.67 16.39 -8.93
CA GLU A 41 3.35 15.76 -8.97
C GLU A 41 3.05 14.97 -7.70
N LYS A 42 1.76 14.88 -7.37
CA LYS A 42 1.31 14.16 -6.18
C LYS A 42 1.52 12.65 -6.42
N PRO A 43 2.22 11.95 -5.52
CA PRO A 43 2.49 10.51 -5.68
C PRO A 43 1.26 9.64 -5.38
N CYS A 44 0.21 10.23 -4.80
CA CYS A 44 -1.01 9.52 -4.42
C CYS A 44 -2.25 10.11 -5.09
N SER A 45 -3.12 9.23 -5.59
CA SER A 45 -4.45 9.57 -6.11
C SER A 45 -5.54 9.28 -5.08
N GLY A 46 -6.70 9.93 -5.21
CA GLY A 46 -7.85 9.80 -4.30
C GLY A 46 -8.41 11.15 -3.85
N PRO A 47 -9.28 11.19 -2.83
CA PRO A 47 -9.69 10.06 -1.98
C PRO A 47 -10.63 9.08 -2.68
N TYR A 48 -10.42 7.77 -2.48
CA TYR A 48 -11.35 6.72 -2.92
C TYR A 48 -12.16 6.20 -1.74
N LYS A 49 -13.47 6.04 -1.91
CA LYS A 49 -14.32 5.37 -0.93
C LYS A 49 -14.06 3.87 -0.96
N LEU A 50 -13.96 3.26 0.22
CA LEU A 50 -13.91 1.81 0.32
C LEU A 50 -15.30 1.24 0.06
N ALA A 51 -15.44 0.43 -0.99
CA ALA A 51 -16.61 -0.40 -1.16
C ALA A 51 -16.50 -1.56 -0.16
N LEU A 52 -17.28 -1.52 0.91
CA LEU A 52 -17.50 -2.68 1.78
C LEU A 52 -18.12 -3.79 0.91
N THR A 53 -17.29 -4.69 0.38
CA THR A 53 -17.77 -5.98 -0.12
C THR A 53 -18.04 -6.84 1.12
N GLY A 54 -19.32 -7.05 1.40
CA GLY A 54 -19.80 -8.05 2.36
C GLY A 54 -19.76 -9.45 1.76
#